data_AF-A0A6B3FSQ9-F1
#
_entry.id   AF-A0A6B3FSQ9-F1
#
_cell.length_a   1.000
_cell.length_b   1.000
_cell.length_c   1.000
_cell.angle_alpha   90.00
_cell.angle_beta   90.00
_cell.angle_gamma   90.00
#
_symmetry.space_group_name_H-M   'P 1'
#
loop_
_entity.id
_entity.type
_entity.pdbx_description
1 polymer ?
#
loop_
_entity_poly.entity_id
_entity_poly.type
_entity_poly.pdbx_seq_one_letter_code
_entity_poly.pdbx_strand_id
1 'polypeptide(L)'
;MFLTGAAASAAALTYPAWGTALSPRASAAPATCEIALENKSLPGTVHAYVTGHELGTDRWVLLKPDGGVYRPDSPGAPQTPLPVDCAIPLKGAGAGPVVLTLPQMYGARVYFVRDDKLDFFLNPGPSLVEPAFATPTDPNYGRTWAFAEFTFNTEQLYSNISYVDLLTALPIGITLEGDATHVVAPHPEGAVERIAEDLAAQAAADGQPWDKLITRGDDGKALRVVSPQNIMAPYFDRPDEMPFRGLFEAQIDEVWEKYRS
;
A
#
# COMPACT_ATOMS: atom_id res chain seq x y z
N MET A 1 -11.96 -78.83 -1.93
CA MET A 1 -13.27 -78.50 -2.53
C MET A 1 -14.30 -78.48 -1.40
N PHE A 2 -14.50 -77.31 -0.80
CA PHE A 2 -15.58 -77.04 0.15
C PHE A 2 -15.91 -75.55 0.00
N LEU A 3 -17.15 -75.27 -0.40
CA LEU A 3 -17.77 -73.95 -0.37
C LEU A 3 -18.12 -73.61 1.08
N THR A 4 -17.71 -72.45 1.56
CA THR A 4 -18.38 -71.75 2.67
C THR A 4 -18.39 -70.26 2.35
N GLY A 5 -19.59 -69.68 2.34
CA GLY A 5 -19.80 -68.24 2.24
C GLY A 5 -19.40 -67.54 3.53
N ALA A 6 -18.92 -66.30 3.40
CA ALA A 6 -18.80 -65.35 4.49
C ALA A 6 -19.31 -63.99 4.02
N ALA A 7 -20.28 -63.46 4.75
CA ALA A 7 -20.83 -62.13 4.56
C ALA A 7 -19.75 -61.06 4.87
N ALA A 8 -19.59 -60.09 3.99
CA ALA A 8 -18.84 -58.86 4.28
C ALA A 8 -19.83 -57.81 4.79
N SER A 9 -19.81 -57.59 6.11
CA SER A 9 -20.55 -56.50 6.75
C SER A 9 -19.91 -55.16 6.39
N ALA A 10 -20.69 -54.26 5.77
CA ALA A 10 -20.31 -52.88 5.59
C ALA A 10 -20.27 -52.18 6.97
N ALA A 11 -19.06 -51.87 7.45
CA ALA A 11 -18.89 -50.95 8.57
C ALA A 11 -19.15 -49.53 8.05
N ALA A 12 -20.38 -49.04 8.18
CA ALA A 12 -20.66 -47.63 8.07
C ALA A 12 -19.94 -46.91 9.22
N LEU A 13 -18.85 -46.21 8.91
CA LEU A 13 -18.21 -45.27 9.82
C LEU A 13 -19.20 -44.14 10.07
N THR A 14 -19.94 -44.22 11.18
CA THR A 14 -20.75 -43.11 11.68
C THR A 14 -19.79 -42.04 12.21
N TYR A 15 -19.46 -41.06 11.38
CA TYR A 15 -18.89 -39.81 11.86
C TYR A 15 -19.92 -39.15 12.80
N PRO A 16 -19.57 -38.85 14.06
CA PRO A 16 -20.49 -38.16 14.95
C PRO A 16 -20.78 -36.77 14.40
N ALA A 17 -22.05 -36.49 14.13
CA ALA A 17 -22.59 -35.22 13.63
C ALA A 17 -22.42 -34.02 14.60
N TRP A 18 -21.55 -34.16 15.59
CA TRP A 18 -21.28 -33.16 16.63
C TRP A 18 -20.06 -32.29 16.28
N GLY A 19 -19.27 -32.69 15.27
CA GLY A 19 -18.10 -31.94 14.80
C GLY A 19 -18.41 -30.66 14.01
N THR A 20 -19.67 -30.44 13.61
CA THR A 20 -20.07 -29.27 12.80
C THR A 20 -20.62 -28.09 13.60
N ALA A 21 -20.88 -28.25 14.91
CA ALA A 21 -21.46 -27.18 15.74
C ALA A 21 -20.43 -26.18 16.29
N LEU A 22 -19.14 -26.50 16.21
CA LEU A 22 -18.03 -25.67 16.73
C LEU A 22 -17.09 -25.16 15.64
N SER A 23 -17.39 -25.42 14.37
CA SER A 23 -16.69 -24.73 13.28
C SER A 23 -17.26 -23.32 13.17
N PRO A 24 -16.46 -22.24 13.28
CA PRO A 24 -16.95 -20.92 12.96
C PRO A 24 -17.54 -20.97 11.55
N ARG A 25 -18.76 -20.46 11.37
CA ARG A 25 -19.31 -20.28 10.03
C ARG A 25 -18.45 -19.25 9.32
N ALA A 26 -17.54 -19.71 8.46
CA ALA A 26 -16.87 -18.84 7.51
C ALA A 26 -17.95 -18.34 6.53
N SER A 27 -18.26 -17.04 6.61
CA SER A 27 -19.02 -16.37 5.56
C SER A 27 -18.03 -15.76 4.58
N ALA A 28 -18.31 -15.88 3.28
CA ALA A 28 -17.61 -15.07 2.31
C ALA A 28 -17.83 -13.58 2.63
N ALA A 29 -16.80 -12.78 2.42
CA ALA A 29 -16.91 -11.34 2.46
C ALA A 29 -17.86 -10.85 1.34
N PRO A 30 -18.55 -9.71 1.53
CA PRO A 30 -19.46 -9.19 0.51
C PRO A 30 -18.70 -8.84 -0.77
N ALA A 31 -19.39 -8.81 -1.90
CA ALA A 31 -18.81 -8.42 -3.19
C ALA A 31 -18.35 -6.95 -3.23
N THR A 32 -18.94 -6.12 -2.36
CA THR A 32 -18.63 -4.70 -2.21
C THR A 32 -18.70 -4.29 -0.74
N CYS A 33 -17.96 -3.25 -0.36
CA CYS A 33 -18.15 -2.52 0.89
C CYS A 33 -18.22 -1.01 0.62
N GLU A 34 -18.36 -0.21 1.66
CA GLU A 34 -18.18 1.24 1.55
C GLU A 34 -16.71 1.61 1.69
N ILE A 35 -16.27 2.64 0.98
CA ILE A 35 -15.04 3.36 1.25
C ILE A 35 -15.38 4.82 1.55
N ALA A 36 -15.01 5.28 2.74
CA ALA A 36 -15.21 6.64 3.20
C ALA A 36 -13.89 7.41 3.12
N LEU A 37 -13.77 8.32 2.17
CA LEU A 37 -12.58 9.14 1.94
C LEU A 37 -12.80 10.53 2.56
N GLU A 38 -12.00 10.88 3.56
CA GLU A 38 -12.24 12.07 4.38
C GLU A 38 -10.98 12.93 4.53
N ASN A 39 -11.14 14.24 4.33
CA ASN A 39 -10.17 15.22 4.80
C ASN A 39 -10.58 15.71 6.21
N LYS A 40 -9.89 15.23 7.24
CA LYS A 40 -10.19 15.60 8.63
C LYS A 40 -9.64 16.97 9.04
N SER A 41 -8.49 17.38 8.51
CA SER A 41 -7.73 18.50 9.08
C SER A 41 -6.86 19.30 8.11
N LEU A 42 -6.63 18.82 6.88
CA LEU A 42 -5.71 19.49 5.97
C LEU A 42 -6.38 20.70 5.29
N PRO A 43 -5.77 21.90 5.34
CA PRO A 43 -6.28 23.03 4.58
C PRO A 43 -6.11 22.80 3.08
N GLY A 44 -6.82 23.58 2.27
CA GLY A 44 -6.76 23.48 0.81
C GLY A 44 -7.64 22.36 0.26
N THR A 45 -7.23 21.81 -0.88
CA THR A 45 -7.96 20.73 -1.56
C THR A 45 -7.22 19.41 -1.40
N VAL A 46 -7.95 18.30 -1.35
CA VAL A 46 -7.38 16.95 -1.35
C VAL A 46 -8.13 16.14 -2.40
N HIS A 47 -7.38 15.50 -3.30
CA HIS A 47 -7.91 14.51 -4.22
C HIS A 47 -7.43 13.13 -3.80
N ALA A 48 -8.30 12.14 -3.95
CA ALA A 48 -7.97 10.73 -3.74
C ALA A 48 -8.04 9.95 -5.06
N TYR A 49 -7.33 8.83 -5.12
CA TYR A 49 -7.42 7.84 -6.20
C TYR A 49 -7.44 6.45 -5.58
N VAL A 50 -8.27 5.56 -6.09
CA VAL A 50 -8.31 4.16 -5.66
C VAL A 50 -7.97 3.28 -6.85
N THR A 51 -6.85 2.57 -6.79
CA THR A 51 -6.30 1.73 -7.85
C THR A 51 -6.12 0.31 -7.35
N GLY A 52 -6.09 -0.67 -8.24
CA GLY A 52 -5.72 -2.05 -7.94
C GLY A 52 -6.14 -3.00 -9.06
N HIS A 53 -6.34 -4.27 -8.72
CA HIS A 53 -6.66 -5.32 -9.69
C HIS A 53 -7.99 -5.99 -9.38
N GLU A 54 -8.79 -6.24 -10.41
CA GLU A 54 -10.01 -7.03 -10.34
C GLU A 54 -9.69 -8.51 -10.09
N LEU A 55 -10.39 -9.11 -9.13
CA LEU A 55 -10.24 -10.54 -8.86
C LEU A 55 -10.72 -11.39 -10.04
N GLY A 56 -9.92 -12.39 -10.40
CA GLY A 56 -10.24 -13.40 -11.41
C GLY A 56 -9.98 -12.98 -12.85
N THR A 57 -9.79 -11.69 -13.13
CA THR A 57 -9.40 -11.19 -14.46
C THR A 57 -8.01 -10.54 -14.47
N ASP A 58 -7.48 -10.20 -13.30
CA ASP A 58 -6.23 -9.46 -13.08
C ASP A 58 -6.17 -8.13 -13.84
N ARG A 59 -7.32 -7.61 -14.28
CA ARG A 59 -7.39 -6.32 -14.96
C ARG A 59 -7.16 -5.20 -13.96
N TRP A 60 -6.37 -4.21 -14.36
CA TRP A 60 -6.30 -2.94 -13.65
C TRP A 60 -7.70 -2.32 -13.52
N VAL A 61 -7.99 -1.80 -12.33
CA VAL A 61 -9.20 -1.06 -12.00
C VAL A 61 -8.86 0.25 -11.29
N LEU A 62 -9.63 1.28 -11.58
CA LEU A 62 -9.62 2.54 -10.86
C LEU A 62 -11.05 2.95 -10.51
N LEU A 63 -11.28 3.46 -9.29
CA LEU A 63 -12.57 4.05 -8.96
C LEU A 63 -12.69 5.45 -9.56
N LYS A 64 -13.87 5.75 -10.09
CA LYS A 64 -14.27 7.07 -10.57
C LYS A 64 -14.95 7.86 -9.45
N PRO A 65 -14.97 9.20 -9.53
CA PRO A 65 -15.66 10.05 -8.55
C PRO A 65 -17.18 9.80 -8.43
N ASP A 66 -17.79 9.18 -9.44
CA ASP A 66 -19.22 8.78 -9.43
C ASP A 66 -19.47 7.39 -8.82
N GLY A 67 -18.43 6.71 -8.31
CA GLY A 67 -18.50 5.35 -7.79
C GLY A 67 -18.42 4.24 -8.86
N GLY A 68 -18.32 4.60 -10.15
CA GLY A 68 -18.10 3.63 -11.21
C GLY A 68 -16.65 3.11 -11.24
N VAL A 69 -16.45 1.95 -11.88
CA VAL A 69 -15.12 1.34 -12.05
C VAL A 69 -14.62 1.56 -13.46
N TYR A 70 -13.46 2.19 -13.61
CA TYR A 70 -12.73 2.30 -14.87
C TYR A 70 -11.74 1.13 -15.01
N ARG A 71 -11.70 0.52 -16.19
CA ARG A 71 -10.73 -0.53 -16.55
C ARG A 71 -9.98 -0.07 -17.80
N PRO A 72 -8.72 0.36 -17.69
CA PRO A 72 -7.98 0.86 -18.84
C PRO A 72 -7.77 -0.23 -19.90
N ASP A 73 -7.71 0.20 -21.16
CA ASP A 73 -7.25 -0.61 -22.28
C ASP A 73 -5.73 -0.50 -22.45
N SER A 74 -5.12 -1.46 -23.14
CA SER A 74 -3.69 -1.41 -23.46
C SER A 74 -3.39 -0.22 -24.37
N PRO A 75 -2.51 0.71 -23.98
CA PRO A 75 -2.07 1.77 -24.87
C PRO A 75 -1.12 1.21 -25.94
N GLY A 76 -0.94 1.98 -27.03
CA GLY A 76 -0.01 1.66 -28.10
C GLY A 76 1.46 1.96 -27.78
N ALA A 77 1.74 2.72 -26.71
CA ALA A 77 3.08 3.15 -26.31
C ALA A 77 3.21 3.21 -24.78
N PRO A 78 4.42 3.04 -24.22
CA PRO A 78 4.67 3.24 -22.80
C PRO A 78 4.49 4.70 -22.39
N GLN A 79 4.33 4.93 -21.08
CA GLN A 79 4.16 6.27 -20.49
C GLN A 79 3.03 7.07 -21.15
N THR A 80 1.96 6.39 -21.59
CA THR A 80 0.77 7.04 -22.15
C THR A 80 -0.07 7.60 -20.99
N PRO A 81 -0.44 8.89 -20.96
CA PRO A 81 -1.28 9.44 -19.89
C PRO A 81 -2.57 8.65 -19.71
N LEU A 82 -3.00 8.46 -18.46
CA LEU A 82 -4.27 7.83 -18.15
C LEU A 82 -5.41 8.64 -18.80
N PRO A 83 -6.23 8.06 -19.69
CA PRO A 83 -7.16 8.85 -20.51
C PRO A 83 -8.44 9.25 -19.77
N VAL A 84 -8.71 8.65 -18.61
CA VAL A 84 -9.87 8.94 -17.77
C VAL A 84 -9.37 9.52 -16.45
N ASP A 85 -9.87 10.69 -16.09
CA ASP A 85 -9.60 11.31 -14.80
C ASP A 85 -10.38 10.57 -13.69
N CYS A 86 -9.66 9.84 -12.86
CA CYS A 86 -10.18 9.09 -11.72
C CYS A 86 -10.00 9.83 -10.39
N ALA A 87 -9.71 11.13 -10.39
CA ALA A 87 -9.61 11.92 -9.18
C ALA A 87 -10.94 11.98 -8.44
N ILE A 88 -10.94 11.62 -7.16
CA ILE A 88 -12.07 11.74 -6.24
C ILE A 88 -11.82 12.98 -5.37
N PRO A 89 -12.47 14.13 -5.65
CA PRO A 89 -12.28 15.33 -4.84
C PRO A 89 -12.90 15.11 -3.46
N LEU A 90 -12.10 15.27 -2.40
CA LEU A 90 -12.62 15.20 -1.03
C LEU A 90 -13.34 16.50 -0.68
N LYS A 91 -14.25 16.41 0.29
CA LYS A 91 -14.85 17.60 0.89
C LYS A 91 -13.78 18.39 1.67
N GLY A 92 -14.07 19.67 1.92
CA GLY A 92 -13.21 20.51 2.74
C GLY A 92 -12.98 19.93 4.14
N ALA A 93 -11.90 20.35 4.80
CA ALA A 93 -11.52 19.85 6.11
C ALA A 93 -12.70 19.83 7.10
N GLY A 94 -12.98 18.67 7.69
CA GLY A 94 -14.04 18.48 8.69
C GLY A 94 -15.47 18.46 8.14
N ALA A 95 -15.67 18.50 6.82
CA ALA A 95 -17.00 18.42 6.20
C ALA A 95 -17.53 16.98 6.01
N GLY A 96 -16.86 16.00 6.62
CA GLY A 96 -17.18 14.57 6.54
C GLY A 96 -16.69 13.89 5.25
N PRO A 97 -16.96 12.59 5.09
CA PRO A 97 -16.41 11.80 3.98
C PRO A 97 -17.15 12.00 2.66
N VAL A 98 -16.46 11.68 1.57
CA VAL A 98 -17.05 11.19 0.32
C VAL A 98 -17.12 9.67 0.44
N VAL A 99 -18.33 9.12 0.32
CA VAL A 99 -18.56 7.67 0.45
C VAL A 99 -18.84 7.08 -0.92
N LEU A 100 -18.09 6.06 -1.30
CA LEU A 100 -18.23 5.33 -2.56
C LEU A 100 -18.40 3.83 -2.29
N THR A 101 -18.91 3.10 -3.29
CA THR A 101 -18.92 1.64 -3.28
C THR A 101 -17.56 1.11 -3.74
N LEU A 102 -16.90 0.34 -2.88
CA LEU A 102 -15.63 -0.33 -3.15
C LEU A 102 -15.89 -1.79 -3.55
N PRO A 103 -15.58 -2.22 -4.77
CA PRO A 103 -15.58 -3.63 -5.13
C PRO A 103 -14.38 -4.36 -4.51
N GLN A 104 -14.47 -5.69 -4.46
CA GLN A 104 -13.30 -6.52 -4.18
C GLN A 104 -12.18 -6.27 -5.20
N MET A 105 -10.96 -6.12 -4.69
CA MET A 105 -9.74 -5.86 -5.47
C MET A 105 -8.50 -6.16 -4.64
N TYR A 106 -7.39 -6.46 -5.31
CA TYR A 106 -6.11 -6.79 -4.68
C TYR A 106 -4.96 -5.97 -5.26
N GLY A 107 -3.83 -5.95 -4.54
CA GLY A 107 -2.69 -5.09 -4.89
C GLY A 107 -3.14 -3.63 -5.01
N ALA A 108 -4.02 -3.21 -4.10
CA ALA A 108 -4.77 -1.98 -4.23
C ALA A 108 -4.16 -0.86 -3.37
N ARG A 109 -4.29 0.36 -3.87
CA ARG A 109 -3.79 1.58 -3.22
C ARG A 109 -4.87 2.65 -3.18
N VAL A 110 -4.93 3.35 -2.06
CA VAL A 110 -5.64 4.63 -1.93
C VAL A 110 -4.59 5.72 -1.85
N TYR A 111 -4.45 6.48 -2.93
CA TYR A 111 -3.59 7.66 -2.98
C TYR A 111 -4.35 8.89 -2.51
N PHE A 112 -3.65 9.81 -1.85
CA PHE A 112 -4.11 11.16 -1.57
C PHE A 112 -3.06 12.16 -2.06
N VAL A 113 -3.51 13.29 -2.61
CA VAL A 113 -2.66 14.41 -3.01
C VAL A 113 -3.29 15.72 -2.58
N ARG A 114 -2.48 16.62 -2.05
CA ARG A 114 -2.91 17.93 -1.57
C ARG A 114 -2.66 19.00 -2.63
N ASP A 115 -3.64 19.89 -2.79
CA ASP A 115 -3.58 21.12 -3.61
C ASP A 115 -3.25 20.90 -5.10
N ASP A 116 -3.37 19.65 -5.57
CA ASP A 116 -3.08 19.23 -6.95
C ASP A 116 -3.82 17.91 -7.28
N LYS A 117 -3.55 17.34 -8.45
CA LYS A 117 -3.92 15.99 -8.88
C LYS A 117 -2.66 15.12 -9.05
N LEU A 118 -2.82 13.81 -9.23
CA LEU A 118 -1.71 12.91 -9.56
C LEU A 118 -1.76 12.56 -11.04
N ASP A 119 -0.60 12.55 -11.68
CA ASP A 119 -0.44 12.09 -13.05
C ASP A 119 -0.13 10.60 -13.04
N PHE A 120 -1.06 9.81 -13.59
CA PHE A 120 -0.91 8.39 -13.83
C PHE A 120 -0.65 8.14 -15.31
N PHE A 121 0.13 7.10 -15.59
CA PHE A 121 0.40 6.66 -16.96
C PHE A 121 0.06 5.18 -17.15
N LEU A 122 0.04 4.74 -18.39
CA LEU A 122 -0.18 3.37 -18.80
C LEU A 122 0.98 2.91 -19.70
N ASN A 123 1.40 1.66 -19.50
CA ASN A 123 2.25 0.91 -20.40
C ASN A 123 1.45 -0.16 -21.14
N PRO A 124 1.90 -0.63 -22.33
CA PRO A 124 1.30 -1.76 -23.03
C PRO A 124 1.19 -2.99 -22.13
N GLY A 125 0.07 -3.70 -22.20
CA GLY A 125 -0.25 -4.78 -21.26
C GLY A 125 -1.76 -4.95 -21.06
N PRO A 126 -2.52 -3.94 -20.59
CA PRO A 126 -2.13 -2.66 -19.97
C PRO A 126 -1.45 -2.83 -18.60
N SER A 127 -0.60 -1.88 -18.23
CA SER A 127 -0.07 -1.76 -16.86
C SER A 127 -0.15 -0.32 -16.37
N LEU A 128 -0.70 -0.10 -15.17
CA LEU A 128 -0.69 1.22 -14.53
C LEU A 128 0.74 1.56 -14.08
N VAL A 129 1.22 2.72 -14.53
CA VAL A 129 2.43 3.34 -14.02
C VAL A 129 2.01 4.22 -12.87
N GLU A 130 2.26 3.72 -11.66
CA GLU A 130 2.00 4.43 -10.41
C GLU A 130 3.09 5.50 -10.14
N PRO A 131 2.78 6.57 -9.39
CA PRO A 131 3.72 7.65 -9.12
C PRO A 131 5.04 7.17 -8.47
N ALA A 132 6.18 7.59 -9.01
CA ALA A 132 7.49 7.27 -8.47
C ALA A 132 7.98 8.35 -7.49
N PHE A 133 8.01 8.02 -6.19
CA PHE A 133 8.30 8.97 -5.12
C PHE A 133 9.77 9.41 -5.00
N ALA A 134 10.71 8.61 -5.53
CA ALA A 134 12.15 8.84 -5.43
C ALA A 134 12.82 9.22 -6.77
N THR A 135 12.05 9.40 -7.85
CA THR A 135 12.59 9.71 -9.18
C THR A 135 12.38 11.20 -9.48
N PRO A 136 13.42 12.05 -9.54
CA PRO A 136 13.28 13.50 -9.73
C PRO A 136 12.59 13.92 -11.03
N THR A 137 12.60 13.06 -12.05
CA THR A 137 11.93 13.31 -13.34
C THR A 137 10.46 12.86 -13.36
N ASP A 138 9.96 12.23 -12.29
CA ASP A 138 8.54 11.90 -12.18
C ASP A 138 7.72 13.19 -12.04
N PRO A 139 6.61 13.36 -12.79
CA PRO A 139 5.80 14.59 -12.72
C PRO A 139 5.16 14.81 -11.34
N ASN A 140 5.03 13.77 -10.52
CA ASN A 140 4.52 13.83 -9.16
C ASN A 140 5.62 14.07 -8.11
N TYR A 141 6.89 14.19 -8.51
CA TYR A 141 8.02 14.26 -7.58
C TYR A 141 7.90 15.46 -6.62
N GLY A 142 7.50 16.64 -7.10
CA GLY A 142 7.34 17.84 -6.29
C GLY A 142 6.03 17.93 -5.50
N ARG A 143 5.09 17.00 -5.69
CA ARG A 143 3.75 17.06 -5.09
C ARG A 143 3.73 16.51 -3.65
N THR A 144 2.81 17.03 -2.82
CA THR A 144 2.54 16.46 -1.50
C THR A 144 1.48 15.36 -1.62
N TRP A 145 1.91 14.10 -1.63
CA TRP A 145 1.03 12.94 -1.75
C TRP A 145 1.53 11.76 -0.92
N ALA A 146 0.62 10.86 -0.59
CA ALA A 146 0.88 9.60 0.12
C ALA A 146 -0.11 8.52 -0.36
N PHE A 147 0.11 7.28 0.09
CA PHE A 147 -0.84 6.20 -0.14
C PHE A 147 -0.97 5.27 1.06
N ALA A 148 -2.11 4.60 1.12
CA ALA A 148 -2.35 3.40 1.92
C ALA A 148 -2.63 2.22 1.00
N GLU A 149 -2.36 1.02 1.48
CA GLU A 149 -2.55 -0.22 0.73
C GLU A 149 -3.68 -1.04 1.32
N PHE A 150 -4.37 -1.80 0.47
CA PHE A 150 -5.33 -2.77 0.93
C PHE A 150 -5.48 -3.94 -0.05
N THR A 151 -6.11 -4.99 0.44
CA THR A 151 -6.69 -6.07 -0.35
C THR A 151 -8.04 -6.38 0.22
N PHE A 152 -9.06 -6.35 -0.63
CA PHE A 152 -10.42 -6.76 -0.30
C PHE A 152 -10.79 -7.93 -1.20
N ASN A 153 -10.90 -9.12 -0.61
CA ASN A 153 -11.16 -10.35 -1.34
C ASN A 153 -12.41 -11.08 -0.83
N THR A 154 -12.65 -12.29 -1.32
CA THR A 154 -13.81 -13.10 -0.96
C THR A 154 -13.81 -13.59 0.48
N GLU A 155 -12.71 -13.42 1.20
CA GLU A 155 -12.56 -13.87 2.59
C GLU A 155 -12.61 -12.69 3.56
N GLN A 156 -11.93 -11.58 3.24
CA GLN A 156 -11.75 -10.45 4.16
C GLN A 156 -11.18 -9.20 3.49
N LEU A 157 -11.03 -8.14 4.28
CA LEU A 157 -10.31 -6.92 3.92
C LEU A 157 -9.13 -6.72 4.87
N TYR A 158 -7.94 -6.54 4.31
CA TYR A 158 -6.76 -6.08 5.04
C TYR A 158 -6.29 -4.76 4.48
N SER A 159 -5.85 -3.86 5.35
CA SER A 159 -5.36 -2.53 4.97
C SER A 159 -4.21 -2.11 5.86
N ASN A 160 -3.24 -1.40 5.29
CA ASN A 160 -2.07 -0.91 6.01
C ASN A 160 -1.66 0.50 5.57
N ILE A 161 -1.07 1.22 6.52
CA ILE A 161 -0.17 2.33 6.25
C ILE A 161 1.24 1.74 6.37
N SER A 162 2.06 1.93 5.35
CA SER A 162 3.42 1.40 5.30
C SER A 162 4.42 2.53 5.15
N TYR A 163 5.51 2.46 5.91
CA TYR A 163 6.69 3.31 5.74
C TYR A 163 7.89 2.51 5.20
N VAL A 164 7.61 1.37 4.54
CA VAL A 164 8.63 0.56 3.87
C VAL A 164 9.36 1.36 2.79
N ASP A 165 8.62 2.20 2.07
CA ASP A 165 9.15 3.00 0.96
C ASP A 165 9.39 4.45 1.35
N LEU A 166 8.41 5.07 2.02
CA LEU A 166 8.42 6.49 2.30
C LEU A 166 7.51 6.88 3.47
N LEU A 167 7.83 8.02 4.09
CA LEU A 167 6.98 8.80 4.98
C LEU A 167 6.84 10.20 4.38
N THR A 168 5.65 10.80 4.36
CA THR A 168 5.39 12.05 3.62
C THR A 168 4.69 13.09 4.48
N ALA A 169 4.76 14.36 4.07
CA ALA A 169 4.03 15.45 4.71
C ALA A 169 2.49 15.34 4.63
N LEU A 170 1.94 14.25 4.05
CA LEU A 170 0.52 13.92 4.03
C LEU A 170 0.21 12.76 5.00
N PRO A 171 -0.25 13.06 6.23
CA PRO A 171 -0.63 12.04 7.20
C PRO A 171 -1.90 11.29 6.78
N ILE A 172 -1.84 9.96 6.77
CA ILE A 172 -2.98 9.07 6.52
C ILE A 172 -3.33 8.31 7.80
N GLY A 173 -4.62 8.25 8.14
CA GLY A 173 -5.17 7.33 9.13
C GLY A 173 -6.15 6.36 8.47
N ILE A 174 -6.35 5.20 9.08
CA ILE A 174 -7.30 4.18 8.61
C ILE A 174 -8.23 3.78 9.75
N THR A 175 -9.53 3.76 9.46
CA THR A 175 -10.52 3.05 10.27
C THR A 175 -11.08 1.92 9.41
N LEU A 176 -11.00 0.69 9.90
CA LEU A 176 -11.61 -0.49 9.29
C LEU A 176 -12.78 -0.94 10.16
N GLU A 177 -13.96 -1.02 9.56
CA GLU A 177 -15.19 -1.48 10.21
C GLU A 177 -15.66 -2.80 9.56
N GLY A 178 -15.84 -3.83 10.39
CA GLY A 178 -16.30 -5.14 9.96
C GLY A 178 -16.92 -5.91 11.12
N ASP A 179 -16.33 -7.04 11.48
CA ASP A 179 -16.66 -7.78 12.71
C ASP A 179 -16.27 -7.00 13.98
N ALA A 180 -15.23 -6.19 13.89
CA ALA A 180 -14.81 -5.21 14.88
C ALA A 180 -14.36 -3.89 14.22
N THR A 181 -14.11 -2.88 15.05
CA THR A 181 -13.51 -1.62 14.61
C THR A 181 -12.02 -1.61 14.91
N HIS A 182 -11.21 -1.43 13.88
CA HIS A 182 -9.76 -1.26 13.98
C HIS A 182 -9.36 0.13 13.54
N VAL A 183 -8.48 0.79 14.29
CA VAL A 183 -8.04 2.16 14.01
C VAL A 183 -6.53 2.22 14.00
N VAL A 184 -5.98 2.76 12.91
CA VAL A 184 -4.59 3.17 12.80
C VAL A 184 -4.57 4.69 12.67
N ALA A 185 -3.98 5.35 13.67
CA ALA A 185 -3.85 6.80 13.68
C ALA A 185 -2.83 7.28 12.63
N PRO A 186 -3.02 8.47 12.05
CA PRO A 186 -1.98 9.11 11.28
C PRO A 186 -0.75 9.42 12.13
N HIS A 187 0.41 9.54 11.47
CA HIS A 187 1.56 10.13 12.15
C HIS A 187 1.26 11.58 12.57
N PRO A 188 1.84 12.07 13.67
CA PRO A 188 1.54 13.40 14.16
C PRO A 188 1.98 14.49 13.17
N GLU A 189 1.37 15.67 13.30
CA GLU A 189 1.75 16.85 12.53
C GLU A 189 3.23 17.20 12.75
N GLY A 190 3.93 17.57 11.69
CA GLY A 190 5.36 17.89 11.71
C GLY A 190 6.29 16.69 11.91
N ALA A 191 5.78 15.44 11.91
CA ALA A 191 6.63 14.25 12.06
C ALA A 191 7.72 14.17 10.97
N VAL A 192 7.36 14.46 9.72
CA VAL A 192 8.28 14.35 8.57
C VAL A 192 9.43 15.35 8.67
N GLU A 193 9.14 16.57 9.10
CA GLU A 193 10.19 17.58 9.29
C GLU A 193 11.13 17.17 10.43
N ARG A 194 10.59 16.74 11.58
CA ARG A 194 11.41 16.26 12.70
C ARG A 194 12.28 15.06 12.32
N ILE A 195 11.73 14.10 11.58
CA ILE A 195 12.50 12.94 11.10
C ILE A 195 13.58 13.38 10.10
N ALA A 196 13.29 14.36 9.23
CA ALA A 196 14.29 14.91 8.33
C ALA A 196 15.42 15.63 9.09
N GLU A 197 15.10 16.37 10.16
CA GLU A 197 16.08 16.98 11.05
C GLU A 197 16.95 15.92 11.75
N ASP A 198 16.32 14.87 12.30
CA ASP A 198 17.03 13.76 12.96
C ASP A 198 17.95 13.00 12.00
N LEU A 199 17.50 12.74 10.77
CA LEU A 199 18.33 12.11 9.73
C LEU A 199 19.52 12.98 9.32
N ALA A 200 19.32 14.29 9.18
CA ALA A 200 20.41 15.22 8.90
C ALA A 200 21.43 15.28 10.06
N ALA A 201 20.94 15.26 11.31
CA ALA A 201 21.80 15.18 12.49
C ALA A 201 22.56 13.86 12.55
N GLN A 202 21.91 12.74 12.23
CA GLN A 202 22.53 11.42 12.18
C GLN A 202 23.64 11.37 11.12
N ALA A 203 23.40 11.90 9.91
CA ALA A 203 24.42 12.02 8.87
C ALA A 203 25.64 12.83 9.34
N ALA A 204 25.43 13.90 10.11
CA ALA A 204 26.52 14.68 10.69
C ALA A 204 27.29 13.91 11.79
N ALA A 205 26.63 12.96 12.47
CA ALA A 205 27.22 12.21 13.57
C ALA A 205 28.07 11.01 13.10
N ASP A 206 27.61 10.27 12.09
CA ASP A 206 28.28 9.03 11.63
C ASP A 206 28.83 9.08 10.20
N GLY A 207 28.58 10.18 9.46
CA GLY A 207 29.03 10.36 8.08
C GLY A 207 28.28 9.51 7.05
N GLN A 208 27.27 8.76 7.45
CA GLN A 208 26.44 7.97 6.54
C GLN A 208 25.42 8.86 5.83
N PRO A 209 24.96 8.49 4.62
CA PRO A 209 24.13 9.35 3.77
C PRO A 209 22.65 9.42 4.19
N TRP A 210 22.35 9.51 5.49
CA TRP A 210 21.00 9.64 6.01
C TRP A 210 20.29 10.91 5.51
N ASP A 211 21.04 11.99 5.29
CA ASP A 211 20.53 13.24 4.72
C ASP A 211 20.03 13.07 3.28
N LYS A 212 20.55 12.08 2.54
CA LYS A 212 20.13 11.77 1.16
C LYS A 212 18.78 11.08 1.07
N LEU A 213 18.21 10.67 2.20
CA LEU A 213 16.86 10.10 2.27
C LEU A 213 15.77 11.18 2.25
N ILE A 214 16.14 12.45 2.37
CA ILE A 214 15.21 13.56 2.52
C ILE A 214 14.95 14.19 1.15
N THR A 215 13.68 14.28 0.76
CA THR A 215 13.23 15.09 -0.39
C THR A 215 12.56 16.36 0.13
N ARG A 216 13.06 17.52 -0.29
CA ARG A 216 12.53 18.84 0.08
C ARG A 216 11.82 19.48 -1.10
N GLY A 217 10.79 20.27 -0.80
CA GLY A 217 10.09 21.08 -1.79
C GLY A 217 10.83 22.39 -2.05
N ASP A 218 10.32 23.17 -3.01
CA ASP A 218 10.89 24.48 -3.36
C ASP A 218 10.85 25.48 -2.19
N ASP A 219 9.95 25.28 -1.23
CA ASP A 219 9.84 26.06 0.00
C ASP A 219 10.84 25.63 1.09
N GLY A 220 11.67 24.63 0.81
CA GLY A 220 12.68 24.07 1.71
C GLY A 220 12.13 23.09 2.75
N LYS A 221 10.81 22.85 2.81
CA LYS A 221 10.22 21.89 3.76
C LYS A 221 10.37 20.46 3.27
N ALA A 222 10.43 19.51 4.19
CA ALA A 222 10.48 18.10 3.85
C ALA A 222 9.13 17.67 3.25
N LEU A 223 9.13 17.28 1.98
CA LEU A 223 7.97 16.67 1.32
C LEU A 223 7.82 15.22 1.75
N ARG A 224 8.95 14.51 1.81
CA ARG A 224 9.01 13.10 2.19
C ARG A 224 10.42 12.69 2.59
N VAL A 225 10.46 11.59 3.34
CA VAL A 225 11.65 10.83 3.68
C VAL A 225 11.48 9.44 3.07
N VAL A 226 12.46 8.97 2.32
CA VAL A 226 12.45 7.64 1.68
C VAL A 226 13.28 6.64 2.47
N SER A 227 12.98 5.35 2.34
CA SER A 227 13.77 4.31 2.99
C SER A 227 15.15 4.14 2.34
N PRO A 228 16.16 3.64 3.08
CA PRO A 228 17.52 3.43 2.56
C PRO A 228 17.60 2.66 1.25
N GLN A 229 16.72 1.67 1.06
CA GLN A 229 16.66 0.84 -0.15
C GLN A 229 16.55 1.69 -1.42
N ASN A 230 15.87 2.85 -1.37
CA ASN A 230 15.68 3.71 -2.52
C ASN A 230 16.97 4.32 -3.05
N ILE A 231 17.91 4.68 -2.17
CA ILE A 231 19.21 5.22 -2.59
C ILE A 231 20.25 4.11 -2.82
N MET A 232 19.98 2.89 -2.33
CA MET A 232 20.82 1.72 -2.55
C MET A 232 20.52 1.03 -3.90
N ALA A 233 19.26 0.99 -4.32
CA ALA A 233 18.82 0.22 -5.49
C ALA A 233 19.57 0.54 -6.80
N PRO A 234 19.95 1.80 -7.10
CA PRO A 234 20.73 2.14 -8.30
C PRO A 234 22.17 1.58 -8.33
N TYR A 235 22.62 0.97 -7.23
CA TYR A 235 23.99 0.47 -7.06
C TYR A 235 24.05 -1.07 -6.94
N PHE A 236 22.96 -1.80 -7.20
CA PHE A 236 22.99 -3.27 -7.14
C PHE A 236 24.00 -3.91 -8.10
N ASP A 237 24.31 -3.25 -9.22
CA ASP A 237 25.32 -3.66 -10.19
C ASP A 237 26.74 -3.15 -9.84
N ARG A 238 26.86 -2.24 -8.87
CA ARG A 238 28.11 -1.61 -8.41
C ARG A 238 28.15 -1.60 -6.88
N PRO A 239 28.21 -2.79 -6.26
CA PRO A 239 28.07 -2.95 -4.82
C PRO A 239 29.06 -2.11 -4.01
N ASP A 240 30.28 -1.88 -4.50
CA ASP A 240 31.32 -1.11 -3.80
C ASP A 240 31.02 0.40 -3.71
N GLU A 241 30.11 0.91 -4.56
CA GLU A 241 29.62 2.30 -4.54
C GLU A 241 28.32 2.46 -3.73
N MET A 242 27.76 1.36 -3.21
CA MET A 242 26.43 1.34 -2.59
C MET A 242 26.40 2.12 -1.25
N PRO A 243 25.50 3.10 -1.11
CA PRO A 243 25.22 3.74 0.18
C PRO A 243 24.91 2.72 1.28
N PHE A 244 25.34 2.97 2.51
CA PHE A 244 25.09 2.11 3.67
C PHE A 244 25.62 0.66 3.57
N ARG A 245 26.44 0.30 2.57
CA ARG A 245 26.94 -1.08 2.38
C ARG A 245 27.46 -1.73 3.65
N GLY A 246 28.34 -1.02 4.37
CA GLY A 246 28.98 -1.51 5.58
C GLY A 246 28.24 -1.23 6.88
N LEU A 247 27.05 -0.59 6.82
CA LEU A 247 26.38 -0.03 7.99
C LEU A 247 26.13 -1.06 9.09
N PHE A 248 25.77 -2.28 8.70
CA PHE A 248 25.43 -3.36 9.63
C PHE A 248 26.49 -4.47 9.72
N GLU A 249 27.64 -4.35 9.04
CA GLU A 249 28.65 -5.43 8.97
C GLU A 249 29.09 -5.89 10.37
N ALA A 250 29.51 -4.96 11.24
CA ALA A 250 29.96 -5.30 12.59
C ALA A 250 28.86 -5.99 13.43
N GLN A 251 27.62 -5.51 13.34
CA GLN A 251 26.51 -6.11 14.08
C GLN A 251 26.14 -7.50 13.54
N ILE A 252 26.21 -7.68 12.21
CA ILE A 252 26.01 -8.97 11.56
C ILE A 252 27.07 -9.96 12.04
N ASP A 253 28.34 -9.56 12.06
CA ASP A 253 29.45 -10.40 12.55
C ASP A 253 29.28 -10.81 14.02
N GLU A 254 28.85 -9.89 14.89
CA GLU A 254 28.55 -10.21 16.30
C GLU A 254 27.43 -11.25 16.44
N VAL A 255 26.38 -11.15 15.62
CA VAL A 255 25.29 -12.13 15.59
C VAL A 255 25.78 -13.49 15.10
N TRP A 256 26.56 -13.52 14.03
CA TRP A 256 27.15 -14.76 13.51
C TRP A 256 28.05 -15.44 14.54
N GLU A 257 28.94 -14.68 15.21
CA GLU A 257 29.82 -15.24 16.24
C GLU A 257 29.03 -15.80 17.42
N LYS A 258 27.97 -15.11 17.86
CA LYS A 258 27.12 -15.57 18.96
C LYS A 258 26.40 -16.90 18.67
N TYR A 259 25.96 -17.11 17.42
CA TYR A 259 25.12 -18.26 17.04
C TYR A 259 25.86 -19.35 16.28
N ARG A 260 27.19 -19.31 16.23
CA ARG A 260 27.98 -20.33 15.50
C ARG A 260 28.00 -21.72 16.15
N SER A 261 27.42 -21.89 17.35
CA SER A 261 27.36 -23.16 18.09
C SER A 261 26.00 -23.38 18.72
#